data_AF-A0A257W7J9-F1
#
_entry.id   AF-A0A257W7J9-F1
#
_cell.length_a   1.000
_cell.length_b   1.000
_cell.length_c   1.000
_cell.angle_alpha   90.00
_cell.angle_beta   90.00
_cell.angle_gamma   90.00
#
_symmetry.space_group_name_H-M   'P 1'
#
loop_
_entity.id
_entity.type
_entity.pdbx_description
1 polymer ?
#
loop_
_entity_poly.entity_id
_entity_poly.type
_entity_poly.pdbx_seq_one_letter_code
_entity_poly.pdbx_strand_id
1 'polypeptide(L)'
;MSTPQTEQPFEVNAELLAQLMSSDTFCPPEPQTIAETGLTEQFIEALLCRHLAVIGGNSGRRLAASVCLPLRLIAPILESLRGRKLVTHSGVAPLNDYNYILTEAGHERARGYLRQSSYIGPAPVPLTEYVVSVEAQSIADEAPSRQTLLEACRSISVEPKLFDLLGPALNSCAGMFLYGAPGNGKSTLARCVTSCFGQSIWVPHAIIENGEIIKFFDTQFHHAIAQQEDGVLRATTIDRRWVRVERPTVVVGGELTLDNLELRFNRDSNVNEAPLQLKSNCGCLLIDDFGRQRIAPGELLNRWIVPLESRHDFLTLPSGRKIQVPFQQLIIFSTNLEPEDLVDEAFLRRIPYKIHMTDPTDEEFHHLFRLYCSKFGCEYRKDVVNYLLEAEGLSVVQGSAFGQGPAFRISYARNRELTPTPKRGRHVH
;
A
#
# COMPACT_ATOMS: atom_id res chain seq x y z
N MET A 1 -68.44 8.92 3.66
CA MET A 1 -67.59 7.82 3.17
C MET A 1 -66.31 8.46 2.66
N SER A 2 -65.30 8.49 3.52
CA SER A 2 -64.01 9.11 3.24
C SER A 2 -63.12 8.06 2.58
N THR A 3 -62.70 8.30 1.34
CA THR A 3 -61.74 7.45 0.63
C THR A 3 -60.41 7.40 1.40
N PRO A 4 -59.81 6.20 1.59
CA PRO A 4 -58.49 6.10 2.20
C PRO A 4 -57.46 6.64 1.21
N GLN A 5 -56.63 7.59 1.66
CA GLN A 5 -55.45 8.02 0.92
C GLN A 5 -54.50 6.82 0.82
N THR A 6 -54.17 6.46 -0.42
CA THR A 6 -53.19 5.42 -0.72
C THR A 6 -51.82 5.99 -0.32
N GLU A 7 -51.21 5.47 0.74
CA GLU A 7 -49.81 5.76 1.08
C GLU A 7 -48.95 5.34 -0.12
N GLN A 8 -48.32 6.31 -0.77
CA GLN A 8 -47.29 6.03 -1.75
C GLN A 8 -46.13 5.34 -1.03
N PRO A 9 -45.58 4.23 -1.56
CA PRO A 9 -44.40 3.61 -0.98
C PRO A 9 -43.27 4.65 -0.99
N PHE A 10 -42.58 4.79 0.14
CA PHE A 10 -41.35 5.59 0.22
C PHE A 10 -40.37 5.07 -0.84
N GLU A 11 -40.20 5.82 -1.94
CA GLU A 11 -39.13 5.54 -2.89
C GLU A 11 -37.80 5.82 -2.19
N VAL A 12 -37.14 4.73 -1.82
CA VAL A 12 -35.78 4.77 -1.28
C VAL A 12 -34.89 5.26 -2.42
N ASN A 13 -34.46 6.53 -2.35
CA ASN A 13 -33.57 7.10 -3.34
C ASN A 13 -32.26 6.27 -3.36
N ALA A 14 -32.05 5.51 -4.44
CA ALA A 14 -30.89 4.66 -4.62
C ALA A 14 -29.57 5.44 -4.55
N GLU A 15 -29.58 6.73 -4.90
CA GLU A 15 -28.42 7.63 -4.81
C GLU A 15 -28.16 8.08 -3.37
N LEU A 16 -29.21 8.34 -2.59
CA LEU A 16 -29.09 8.60 -1.14
C LEU A 16 -28.60 7.34 -0.42
N LEU A 17 -29.04 6.16 -0.86
CA LEU A 17 -28.54 4.89 -0.38
C LEU A 17 -27.07 4.72 -0.75
N ALA A 18 -26.66 5.00 -1.99
CA ALA A 18 -25.28 4.94 -2.44
C ALA A 18 -24.36 5.93 -1.69
N GLN A 19 -24.85 7.13 -1.33
CA GLN A 19 -24.12 8.11 -0.49
C GLN A 19 -24.04 7.71 0.98
N LEU A 20 -25.10 7.11 1.54
CA LEU A 20 -25.05 6.50 2.87
C LEU A 20 -24.17 5.24 2.88
N MET A 21 -23.99 4.60 1.71
CA MET A 21 -23.13 3.45 1.49
C MET A 21 -21.71 3.84 1.05
N SER A 22 -21.46 5.10 0.67
CA SER A 22 -20.10 5.60 0.42
C SER A 22 -19.46 5.88 1.77
N SER A 23 -18.72 4.89 2.26
CA SER A 23 -17.96 4.90 3.51
C SER A 23 -16.73 5.82 3.46
N ASP A 24 -16.78 6.94 2.75
CA ASP A 24 -15.65 7.86 2.66
C ASP A 24 -15.74 8.89 3.79
N THR A 25 -15.09 8.59 4.91
CA THR A 25 -15.07 9.46 6.11
C THR A 25 -14.33 10.79 5.86
N PHE A 26 -13.51 10.87 4.81
CA PHE A 26 -12.70 12.04 4.47
C PHE A 26 -12.77 12.37 2.97
N CYS A 27 -12.94 13.65 2.66
CA CYS A 27 -12.85 14.19 1.31
C CYS A 27 -12.13 15.55 1.37
N PRO A 28 -10.98 15.73 0.71
CA PRO A 28 -10.18 16.95 0.85
C PRO A 28 -10.85 18.13 0.12
N PRO A 29 -11.20 19.21 0.83
CA PRO A 29 -11.93 20.34 0.24
C PRO A 29 -10.99 21.20 -0.61
N GLU A 30 -11.44 21.62 -1.81
CA GLU A 30 -10.67 22.52 -2.67
C GLU A 30 -10.39 23.86 -1.96
N PRO A 31 -9.11 24.31 -1.89
CA PRO A 31 -8.76 25.54 -1.20
C PRO A 31 -9.33 26.76 -1.91
N GLN A 32 -9.98 27.66 -1.16
CA GLN A 32 -10.58 28.90 -1.65
C GLN A 32 -9.62 30.09 -1.60
N THR A 33 -8.60 30.02 -0.76
CA THR A 33 -7.58 31.06 -0.60
C THR A 33 -6.16 30.46 -0.62
N ILE A 34 -5.13 31.30 -0.85
CA ILE A 34 -3.73 30.85 -0.75
C ILE A 34 -3.41 30.36 0.67
N ALA A 35 -3.95 31.02 1.69
CA ALA A 35 -3.75 30.63 3.09
C ALA A 35 -4.27 29.21 3.38
N GLU A 36 -5.42 28.83 2.82
CA GLU A 36 -5.99 27.48 2.94
C GLU A 36 -5.16 26.39 2.25
N THR A 37 -4.25 26.75 1.32
CA THR A 37 -3.31 25.77 0.77
C THR A 37 -2.23 25.36 1.78
N GLY A 38 -2.04 26.15 2.84
CA GLY A 38 -0.93 26.04 3.77
C GLY A 38 0.44 26.38 3.16
N LEU A 39 0.47 26.91 1.93
CA LEU A 39 1.67 27.36 1.24
C LEU A 39 1.76 28.89 1.23
N THR A 40 2.98 29.41 1.12
CA THR A 40 3.19 30.83 0.89
C THR A 40 3.02 31.18 -0.59
N GLU A 41 2.60 32.41 -0.87
CA GLU A 41 2.51 32.91 -2.25
C GLU A 41 3.87 32.81 -2.97
N GLN A 42 4.97 33.09 -2.26
CA GLN A 42 6.33 32.98 -2.81
C GLN A 42 6.70 31.56 -3.21
N PHE A 43 6.22 30.55 -2.46
CA PHE A 43 6.43 29.15 -2.83
C PHE A 43 5.70 28.80 -4.13
N ILE A 44 4.45 29.24 -4.26
CA ILE A 44 3.64 28.99 -5.47
C ILE A 44 4.23 29.73 -6.67
N GLU A 45 4.68 30.97 -6.51
CA GLU A 45 5.44 31.71 -7.53
C GLU A 45 6.67 30.94 -7.99
N ALA A 46 7.48 30.43 -7.05
CA ALA A 46 8.67 29.67 -7.36
C ALA A 46 8.33 28.37 -8.10
N LEU A 47 7.26 27.67 -7.71
CA LEU A 47 6.78 26.47 -8.41
C LEU A 47 6.34 26.79 -9.86
N LEU A 48 5.57 27.85 -10.07
CA LEU A 48 5.14 28.29 -11.41
C LEU A 48 6.33 28.69 -12.29
N CYS A 49 7.30 29.43 -11.73
CA CYS A 49 8.51 29.82 -12.46
C CYS A 49 9.36 28.60 -12.85
N ARG A 50 9.52 27.61 -11.96
CA ARG A 50 10.23 26.35 -12.28
C ARG A 50 9.52 25.59 -13.40
N HIS A 51 8.19 25.49 -13.31
CA HIS A 51 7.38 24.82 -14.31
C HIS A 51 7.51 25.48 -15.69
N LEU A 52 7.42 26.81 -15.76
CA LEU A 52 7.63 27.57 -17.00
C LEU A 52 9.07 27.46 -17.52
N ALA A 53 10.07 27.40 -16.66
CA ALA A 53 11.46 27.24 -17.08
C ALA A 53 11.74 25.89 -17.73
N VAL A 54 11.09 24.83 -17.24
CA VAL A 54 11.27 23.47 -17.78
C VAL A 54 10.43 23.25 -19.05
N ILE A 55 9.18 23.73 -19.07
CA ILE A 55 8.25 23.49 -20.19
C ILE A 55 8.37 24.57 -21.29
N GLY A 56 8.96 25.72 -20.99
CA GLY A 56 9.15 26.86 -21.90
C GLY A 56 7.97 27.83 -21.93
N GLY A 57 6.73 27.33 -21.89
CA GLY A 57 5.54 28.16 -21.85
C GLY A 57 4.26 27.36 -21.69
N ASN A 58 3.25 27.92 -21.03
CA ASN A 58 1.95 27.26 -20.89
C ASN A 58 0.82 28.24 -20.59
N SER A 59 -0.43 27.82 -20.81
CA SER A 59 -1.60 28.64 -20.48
C SER A 59 -1.83 28.71 -18.96
N GLY A 60 -2.47 29.77 -18.45
CA GLY A 60 -2.77 29.91 -17.04
C GLY A 60 -3.58 28.73 -16.50
N ARG A 61 -4.58 28.26 -17.25
CA ARG A 61 -5.39 27.06 -16.94
C ARG A 61 -4.55 25.80 -16.85
N ARG A 62 -3.61 25.61 -17.79
CA ARG A 62 -2.74 24.43 -17.78
C ARG A 62 -1.72 24.49 -16.65
N LEU A 63 -1.16 25.67 -16.33
CA LEU A 63 -0.31 25.85 -15.16
C LEU A 63 -1.05 25.50 -13.88
N ALA A 64 -2.27 26.02 -13.72
CA ALA A 64 -3.14 25.73 -12.58
C ALA A 64 -3.44 24.23 -12.45
N ALA A 65 -3.74 23.56 -13.56
CA ALA A 65 -3.92 22.11 -13.59
C ALA A 65 -2.64 21.35 -13.21
N SER A 66 -1.47 21.74 -13.75
CA SER A 66 -0.19 21.07 -13.47
C SER A 66 0.25 21.18 -12.02
N VAL A 67 -0.02 22.30 -11.35
CA VAL A 67 0.26 22.47 -9.92
C VAL A 67 -0.94 22.08 -9.05
N CYS A 68 -2.01 21.55 -9.63
CA CYS A 68 -3.24 21.14 -8.97
C CYS A 68 -3.88 22.19 -8.06
N LEU A 69 -3.79 23.48 -8.42
CA LEU A 69 -4.44 24.57 -7.69
C LEU A 69 -5.51 25.24 -8.56
N PRO A 70 -6.60 25.74 -7.98
CA PRO A 70 -7.64 26.45 -8.73
C PRO A 70 -7.09 27.66 -9.49
N LEU A 71 -7.54 27.87 -10.73
CA LEU A 71 -7.11 29.01 -11.55
C LEU A 71 -7.32 30.36 -10.84
N ARG A 72 -8.38 30.48 -10.02
CA ARG A 72 -8.65 31.69 -9.23
C ARG A 72 -7.51 32.06 -8.27
N LEU A 73 -6.74 31.07 -7.80
CA LEU A 73 -5.57 31.27 -6.95
C LEU A 73 -4.32 31.58 -7.78
N ILE A 74 -4.19 30.97 -8.95
CA ILE A 74 -3.00 31.07 -9.80
C ILE A 74 -2.99 32.35 -10.65
N ALA A 75 -4.15 32.80 -11.15
CA ALA A 75 -4.23 33.96 -12.03
C ALA A 75 -3.69 35.25 -11.40
N PRO A 76 -4.04 35.62 -10.13
CA PRO A 76 -3.45 36.80 -9.49
C PRO A 76 -1.93 36.73 -9.35
N ILE A 77 -1.38 35.54 -9.10
CA ILE A 77 0.07 35.32 -8.97
C ILE A 77 0.76 35.53 -10.33
N LEU A 78 0.21 34.99 -11.41
CA LEU A 78 0.73 35.21 -12.77
C LEU A 78 0.69 36.69 -13.17
N GLU A 79 -0.38 37.39 -12.80
CA GLU A 79 -0.50 38.84 -13.01
C GLU A 79 0.55 39.63 -12.22
N SER A 80 0.80 39.25 -10.96
CA SER A 80 1.87 39.83 -10.12
C SER A 80 3.26 39.58 -10.71
N LEU A 81 3.53 38.36 -11.21
CA LEU A 81 4.79 38.03 -11.89
C LEU A 81 4.96 38.83 -13.19
N ARG A 82 3.87 39.06 -13.93
CA ARG A 82 3.85 39.90 -15.13
C ARG A 82 4.11 41.37 -14.81
N GLY A 83 3.47 41.91 -13.77
CA GLY A 83 3.71 43.29 -13.31
C GLY A 83 5.17 43.53 -12.92
N ARG A 84 5.83 42.51 -12.36
CA ARG A 84 7.28 42.51 -12.06
C ARG A 84 8.18 42.16 -13.26
N LYS A 85 7.61 42.00 -14.47
CA LYS A 85 8.31 41.66 -15.72
C LYS A 85 9.10 40.33 -15.66
N LEU A 86 8.68 39.39 -14.82
CA LEU A 86 9.27 38.05 -14.76
C LEU A 86 8.62 37.10 -15.77
N VAL A 87 7.37 37.34 -16.10
CA VAL A 87 6.59 36.57 -17.07
C VAL A 87 6.00 37.54 -18.09
N THR A 88 5.82 37.09 -19.33
CA THR A 88 5.09 37.84 -20.37
C THR A 88 4.11 36.92 -21.10
N HIS A 89 3.15 37.52 -21.79
CA HIS A 89 2.26 36.79 -22.67
C HIS A 89 2.98 36.54 -24.01
N SER A 90 2.96 35.29 -24.46
CA SER A 90 3.43 34.88 -25.79
C SER A 90 2.30 34.83 -26.82
N GLY A 91 1.04 34.74 -26.36
CA GLY A 91 -0.14 34.69 -27.20
C GLY A 91 -1.42 34.49 -26.39
N VAL A 92 -2.55 34.56 -27.08
CA VAL A 92 -3.88 34.29 -26.51
C VAL A 92 -4.12 32.78 -26.48
N ALA A 93 -4.72 32.28 -25.40
CA ALA A 93 -5.18 30.91 -25.26
C ALA A 93 -6.72 30.86 -25.22
N PRO A 94 -7.36 29.70 -25.50
CA PRO A 94 -8.82 29.57 -25.46
C PRO A 94 -9.42 29.96 -24.10
N LEU A 95 -10.72 30.25 -24.07
CA LEU A 95 -11.48 30.56 -22.85
C LEU A 95 -10.97 31.79 -22.07
N ASN A 96 -10.60 32.86 -22.80
CA ASN A 96 -10.07 34.12 -22.28
C ASN A 96 -8.83 33.94 -21.38
N ASP A 97 -7.93 33.02 -21.76
CA ASP A 97 -6.66 32.74 -21.09
C ASP A 97 -5.48 33.25 -21.94
N TYR A 98 -4.27 33.23 -21.40
CA TYR A 98 -3.04 33.61 -22.12
C TYR A 98 -1.96 32.54 -21.95
N ASN A 99 -1.09 32.43 -22.95
CA ASN A 99 0.12 31.62 -22.84
C ASN A 99 1.22 32.45 -22.18
N TYR A 100 1.67 32.02 -21.01
CA TYR A 100 2.71 32.65 -20.22
C TYR A 100 4.06 32.03 -20.56
N ILE A 101 5.07 32.89 -20.77
CA ILE A 101 6.49 32.50 -20.93
C ILE A 101 7.34 33.35 -19.99
N LEU A 102 8.50 32.82 -19.58
CA LEU A 102 9.46 33.60 -18.80
C LEU A 102 10.11 34.67 -19.66
N THR A 103 10.35 35.84 -19.08
CA THR A 103 11.28 36.82 -19.64
C THR A 103 12.72 36.39 -19.34
N GLU A 104 13.71 37.12 -19.84
CA GLU A 104 15.12 36.89 -19.47
C GLU A 104 15.34 37.01 -17.95
N ALA A 105 14.76 38.04 -17.31
CA ALA A 105 14.79 38.19 -15.85
C ALA A 105 14.04 37.05 -15.13
N GLY A 106 12.93 36.58 -15.71
CA GLY A 106 12.20 35.40 -15.24
C GLY A 106 13.03 34.13 -15.27
N HIS A 107 13.75 33.88 -16.38
CA HIS A 107 14.64 32.74 -16.53
C HIS A 107 15.76 32.77 -15.49
N GLU A 108 16.39 33.92 -15.25
CA GLU A 108 17.44 34.03 -14.25
C GLU A 108 16.92 33.74 -12.83
N ARG A 109 15.73 34.24 -12.49
CA ARG A 109 15.10 33.95 -11.20
C ARG A 109 14.70 32.47 -11.08
N ALA A 110 14.16 31.89 -12.14
CA ALA A 110 13.79 30.48 -12.19
C ALA A 110 15.01 29.54 -12.05
N ARG A 111 16.19 29.90 -12.56
CA ARG A 111 17.44 29.17 -12.31
C ARG A 111 17.81 29.14 -10.83
N GLY A 112 17.54 30.23 -10.10
CA GLY A 112 17.68 30.26 -8.64
C GLY A 112 16.75 29.24 -7.96
N TYR A 113 15.47 29.22 -8.35
CA TYR A 113 14.50 28.27 -7.80
C TYR A 113 14.80 26.81 -8.16
N LEU A 114 15.23 26.52 -9.40
CA LEU A 114 15.60 25.17 -9.82
C LEU A 114 16.83 24.63 -9.06
N ARG A 115 17.78 25.51 -8.69
CA ARG A 115 18.90 25.12 -7.83
C ARG A 115 18.47 24.76 -6.41
N GLN A 116 17.42 25.40 -5.90
CA GLN A 116 16.87 25.09 -4.57
C GLN A 116 16.10 23.76 -4.60
N SER A 117 15.30 23.53 -5.65
CA SER A 117 14.60 22.27 -5.87
C SER A 117 14.12 22.18 -7.32
N SER A 118 14.30 21.03 -7.94
CA SER A 118 13.83 20.76 -9.31
C SER A 118 12.38 20.24 -9.35
N TYR A 119 11.66 20.23 -8.22
CA TYR A 119 10.27 19.77 -8.16
C TYR A 119 9.35 20.69 -9.00
N ILE A 120 8.64 20.09 -9.95
CA ILE A 120 7.67 20.77 -10.84
C ILE A 120 6.29 20.08 -10.84
N GLY A 121 6.02 19.22 -9.86
CA GLY A 121 4.75 18.51 -9.75
C GLY A 121 3.64 19.34 -9.11
N PRO A 122 2.51 18.70 -8.75
CA PRO A 122 1.42 19.29 -7.98
C PRO A 122 1.91 20.02 -6.73
N ALA A 123 1.28 21.12 -6.36
CA ALA A 123 1.60 21.85 -5.14
C ALA A 123 1.53 20.89 -3.94
N PRO A 124 2.58 20.82 -3.09
CA PRO A 124 2.59 19.89 -1.97
C PRO A 124 1.59 20.32 -0.89
N VAL A 125 1.19 19.37 -0.08
CA VAL A 125 0.31 19.54 1.08
C VAL A 125 1.17 19.63 2.34
N PRO A 126 0.90 20.54 3.29
CA PRO A 126 1.62 20.58 4.56
C PRO A 126 1.56 19.25 5.32
N LEU A 127 2.66 18.89 6.00
CA LEU A 127 2.72 17.66 6.80
C LEU A 127 1.56 17.57 7.82
N THR A 128 1.17 18.68 8.42
CA THR A 128 0.04 18.72 9.38
C THR A 128 -1.28 18.33 8.75
N GLU A 129 -1.57 18.78 7.52
CA GLU A 129 -2.78 18.38 6.79
C GLU A 129 -2.74 16.90 6.40
N TYR A 130 -1.56 16.39 6.01
CA TYR A 130 -1.37 14.96 5.76
C TYR A 130 -1.65 14.13 7.02
N VAL A 131 -1.12 14.52 8.19
CA VAL A 131 -1.36 13.82 9.47
C VAL A 131 -2.86 13.74 9.77
N VAL A 132 -3.58 14.86 9.69
CA VAL A 132 -5.04 14.91 9.91
C VAL A 132 -5.78 14.00 8.92
N SER A 133 -5.36 13.97 7.66
CA SER A 133 -5.99 13.11 6.64
C SER A 133 -5.80 11.62 6.94
N VAL A 134 -4.67 11.22 7.52
CA VAL A 134 -4.39 9.83 7.89
C VAL A 134 -5.25 9.42 9.09
N GLU A 135 -5.36 10.30 10.09
CA GLU A 135 -6.22 10.07 11.25
C GLU A 135 -7.70 9.89 10.83
N ALA A 136 -8.18 10.71 9.89
CA ALA A 136 -9.56 10.62 9.40
C ALA A 136 -9.86 9.40 8.51
N GLN A 137 -8.82 8.66 8.08
CA GLN A 137 -8.92 7.54 7.13
C GLN A 137 -8.29 6.25 7.70
N SER A 138 -8.11 6.21 9.03
CA SER A 138 -7.39 5.16 9.72
C SER A 138 -7.94 3.77 9.39
N ILE A 139 -7.05 2.82 9.11
CA ILE A 139 -7.42 1.42 8.90
C ILE A 139 -8.00 0.79 10.18
N ALA A 140 -7.67 1.34 11.36
CA ALA A 140 -8.17 0.84 12.64
C ALA A 140 -9.65 1.16 12.89
N ASP A 141 -10.22 2.13 12.15
CA ASP A 141 -11.65 2.44 12.22
C ASP A 141 -12.47 1.55 11.27
N GLU A 142 -11.80 0.80 10.40
CA GLU A 142 -12.42 -0.24 9.59
C GLU A 142 -12.63 -1.48 10.46
N ALA A 143 -13.85 -2.03 10.45
CA ALA A 143 -14.18 -3.28 11.11
C ALA A 143 -14.60 -4.33 10.07
N PRO A 144 -13.64 -4.98 9.37
CA PRO A 144 -13.96 -5.99 8.38
C PRO A 144 -14.80 -7.11 8.99
N SER A 145 -15.99 -7.33 8.41
CA SER A 145 -16.87 -8.40 8.86
C SER A 145 -16.27 -9.77 8.52
N ARG A 146 -16.69 -10.81 9.25
CA ARG A 146 -16.33 -12.20 8.89
C ARG A 146 -16.72 -12.55 7.46
N GLN A 147 -17.84 -12.02 6.96
CA GLN A 147 -18.29 -12.23 5.60
C GLN A 147 -17.34 -11.57 4.58
N THR A 148 -16.85 -10.37 4.86
CA THR A 148 -15.85 -9.67 4.03
C THR A 148 -14.57 -10.49 3.93
N LEU A 149 -14.11 -11.03 5.06
CA LEU A 149 -12.92 -11.88 5.12
C LEU A 149 -13.10 -13.20 4.34
N LEU A 150 -14.27 -13.83 4.45
CA LEU A 150 -14.62 -15.03 3.67
C LEU A 150 -14.65 -14.75 2.17
N GLU A 151 -15.25 -13.64 1.74
CA GLU A 151 -15.31 -13.27 0.31
C GLU A 151 -13.91 -12.96 -0.23
N ALA A 152 -13.09 -12.21 0.50
CA ALA A 152 -11.71 -11.91 0.11
C ALA A 152 -10.84 -13.17 -0.03
N CYS A 153 -11.09 -14.17 0.83
CA CYS A 153 -10.40 -15.46 0.79
C CYS A 153 -11.07 -16.50 -0.11
N ARG A 154 -12.15 -16.18 -0.84
CA ARG A 154 -12.91 -17.15 -1.64
C ARG A 154 -12.10 -17.85 -2.74
N SER A 155 -11.02 -17.21 -3.19
CA SER A 155 -10.12 -17.75 -4.21
C SER A 155 -9.04 -18.70 -3.65
N ILE A 156 -8.97 -18.86 -2.32
CA ILE A 156 -8.00 -19.71 -1.63
C ILE A 156 -8.71 -20.68 -0.68
N SER A 157 -8.08 -21.83 -0.42
CA SER A 157 -8.52 -22.73 0.64
C SER A 157 -7.92 -22.26 1.96
N VAL A 158 -8.77 -22.09 2.96
CA VAL A 158 -8.39 -21.63 4.31
C VAL A 158 -9.20 -22.42 5.33
N GLU A 159 -8.52 -23.01 6.33
CA GLU A 159 -9.20 -23.72 7.41
C GLU A 159 -10.14 -22.75 8.16
N PRO A 160 -11.41 -23.14 8.45
CA PRO A 160 -12.37 -22.27 9.13
C PRO A 160 -11.85 -21.63 10.43
N LYS A 161 -11.01 -22.36 11.19
CA LYS A 161 -10.41 -21.86 12.44
C LYS A 161 -9.42 -20.72 12.22
N LEU A 162 -8.79 -20.64 11.04
CA LEU A 162 -7.84 -19.57 10.73
C LEU A 162 -8.54 -18.20 10.70
N PHE A 163 -9.80 -18.16 10.28
CA PHE A 163 -10.61 -16.94 10.32
C PHE A 163 -10.87 -16.46 11.75
N ASP A 164 -10.95 -17.37 12.73
CA ASP A 164 -11.15 -17.03 14.13
C ASP A 164 -9.88 -16.40 14.75
N LEU A 165 -8.70 -16.69 14.19
CA LEU A 165 -7.42 -16.06 14.55
C LEU A 165 -7.18 -14.75 13.82
N LEU A 166 -7.52 -14.69 12.52
CA LEU A 166 -7.36 -13.50 11.68
C LEU A 166 -8.29 -12.37 12.10
N GLY A 167 -9.57 -12.66 12.36
CA GLY A 167 -10.58 -11.65 12.67
C GLY A 167 -10.15 -10.65 13.77
N PRO A 168 -9.71 -11.11 14.96
CA PRO A 168 -9.20 -10.23 16.00
C PRO A 168 -7.95 -9.43 15.58
N ALA A 169 -7.06 -10.03 14.79
CA ALA A 169 -5.85 -9.37 14.32
C ALA A 169 -6.15 -8.20 13.36
N LEU A 170 -7.15 -8.38 12.49
CA LEU A 170 -7.59 -7.33 11.57
C LEU A 170 -8.32 -6.20 12.27
N ASN A 171 -9.26 -6.52 13.18
CA ASN A 171 -10.01 -5.49 13.91
C ASN A 171 -9.15 -4.69 14.90
N SER A 172 -8.07 -5.29 15.43
CA SER A 172 -7.12 -4.55 16.28
C SER A 172 -6.06 -3.80 15.47
N CYS A 173 -5.98 -4.04 14.15
CA CYS A 173 -4.93 -3.53 13.27
C CYS A 173 -3.52 -3.69 13.86
N ALA A 174 -3.30 -4.74 14.65
CA ALA A 174 -2.01 -5.01 15.26
C ALA A 174 -1.13 -5.83 14.30
N GLY A 175 0.18 -5.70 14.45
CA GLY A 175 1.12 -6.50 13.66
C GLY A 175 0.88 -8.00 13.85
N MET A 176 1.09 -8.78 12.78
CA MET A 176 1.01 -10.24 12.83
C MET A 176 2.15 -10.94 12.11
N PHE A 177 2.49 -12.14 12.59
CA PHE A 177 3.28 -13.13 11.86
C PHE A 177 2.37 -14.14 11.17
N LEU A 178 2.63 -14.39 9.88
CA LEU A 178 2.20 -15.58 9.17
C LEU A 178 3.44 -16.47 9.01
N TYR A 179 3.47 -17.63 9.65
CA TYR A 179 4.64 -18.52 9.63
C TYR A 179 4.24 -19.97 9.34
N GLY A 180 5.18 -20.76 8.85
CA GLY A 180 4.96 -22.16 8.48
C GLY A 180 5.78 -22.57 7.27
N ALA A 181 5.63 -23.82 6.81
CA ALA A 181 6.42 -24.36 5.71
C ALA A 181 6.28 -23.53 4.40
N PRO A 182 7.33 -23.50 3.55
CA PRO A 182 7.25 -22.85 2.25
C PRO A 182 6.19 -23.52 1.37
N GLY A 183 5.42 -22.71 0.62
CA GLY A 183 4.36 -23.22 -0.25
C GLY A 183 2.96 -23.24 0.37
N ASN A 184 2.80 -23.03 1.68
CA ASN A 184 1.49 -23.04 2.36
C ASN A 184 0.63 -21.79 2.12
N GLY A 185 0.97 -20.96 1.13
CA GLY A 185 0.11 -19.84 0.72
C GLY A 185 0.12 -18.60 1.62
N LYS A 186 1.09 -18.44 2.53
CA LYS A 186 1.24 -17.26 3.43
C LYS A 186 1.11 -15.92 2.72
N SER A 187 1.88 -15.70 1.66
CA SER A 187 1.85 -14.45 0.89
C SER A 187 0.51 -14.26 0.18
N THR A 188 -0.16 -15.34 -0.20
CA THR A 188 -1.49 -15.28 -0.81
C THR A 188 -2.55 -14.92 0.22
N LEU A 189 -2.52 -15.55 1.40
CA LEU A 189 -3.40 -15.20 2.51
C LEU A 189 -3.20 -13.75 2.95
N ALA A 190 -1.94 -13.30 3.09
CA ALA A 190 -1.64 -11.92 3.42
C ALA A 190 -2.28 -10.94 2.44
N ARG A 191 -2.17 -11.17 1.14
CA ARG A 191 -2.81 -10.35 0.10
C ARG A 191 -4.34 -10.41 0.14
N CYS A 192 -4.93 -11.56 0.41
CA CYS A 192 -6.38 -11.67 0.61
C CYS A 192 -6.82 -10.82 1.81
N VAL A 193 -6.09 -10.90 2.91
CA VAL A 193 -6.34 -10.12 4.13
C VAL A 193 -6.25 -8.61 3.86
N THR A 194 -5.29 -8.14 3.06
CA THR A 194 -5.19 -6.71 2.75
C THR A 194 -6.38 -6.21 1.93
N SER A 195 -6.97 -7.07 1.10
CA SER A 195 -8.18 -6.74 0.32
C SER A 195 -9.48 -6.68 1.13
N CYS A 196 -9.45 -7.06 2.42
CA CYS A 196 -10.62 -7.00 3.30
C CYS A 196 -10.96 -5.59 3.80
N PHE A 197 -10.00 -4.66 3.74
CA PHE A 197 -10.17 -3.30 4.23
C PHE A 197 -10.81 -2.42 3.14
N GLY A 198 -11.58 -1.40 3.55
CA GLY A 198 -12.37 -0.53 2.67
C GLY A 198 -11.64 -0.01 1.41
N GLN A 199 -12.42 0.33 0.38
CA GLN A 199 -11.93 0.32 -1.01
C GLN A 199 -10.95 1.43 -1.40
N SER A 200 -10.94 2.58 -0.71
CA SER A 200 -10.13 3.71 -1.16
C SER A 200 -9.80 4.72 -0.08
N ILE A 201 -8.69 5.45 -0.26
CA ILE A 201 -8.29 6.60 0.55
C ILE A 201 -7.80 7.75 -0.33
N TRP A 202 -7.69 8.94 0.25
CA TRP A 202 -7.06 10.12 -0.35
C TRP A 202 -5.62 10.25 0.14
N VAL A 203 -4.69 10.38 -0.80
CA VAL A 203 -3.27 10.62 -0.52
C VAL A 203 -2.78 11.85 -1.29
N PRO A 204 -1.86 12.66 -0.74
CA PRO A 204 -1.33 13.80 -1.46
C PRO A 204 -0.30 13.35 -2.50
N HIS A 205 -0.16 14.13 -3.58
CA HIS A 205 0.95 13.93 -4.53
C HIS A 205 2.32 14.11 -3.86
N ALA A 206 2.45 15.15 -3.05
CA ALA A 206 3.66 15.47 -2.30
C ALA A 206 3.31 16.15 -0.97
N ILE A 207 4.19 16.00 0.00
CA ILE A 207 4.12 16.61 1.33
C ILE A 207 5.22 17.68 1.43
N ILE A 208 4.98 18.74 2.20
CA ILE A 208 5.99 19.76 2.51
C ILE A 208 6.09 19.99 4.02
N GLU A 209 7.32 20.16 4.49
CA GLU A 209 7.63 20.54 5.86
C GLU A 209 8.88 21.43 5.87
N ASN A 210 8.77 22.65 6.39
CA ASN A 210 9.85 23.66 6.42
C ASN A 210 10.54 23.92 5.07
N GLY A 211 9.78 23.88 3.97
CA GLY A 211 10.33 24.09 2.62
C GLY A 211 10.94 22.85 1.97
N GLU A 212 11.09 21.74 2.71
CA GLU A 212 11.55 20.46 2.18
C GLU A 212 10.37 19.67 1.62
N ILE A 213 10.46 19.27 0.35
CA ILE A 213 9.41 18.55 -0.37
C ILE A 213 9.68 17.05 -0.28
N ILE A 214 8.65 16.27 0.05
CA ILE A 214 8.64 14.81 0.10
C ILE A 214 7.63 14.32 -0.94
N LYS A 215 8.11 13.68 -2.01
CA LYS A 215 7.25 12.97 -2.97
C LYS A 215 6.59 11.79 -2.26
N PHE A 216 5.26 11.78 -2.25
CA PHE A 216 4.47 10.78 -1.54
C PHE A 216 3.82 9.80 -2.52
N PHE A 217 2.96 10.32 -3.40
CA PHE A 217 2.27 9.50 -4.39
C PHE A 217 3.28 8.84 -5.32
N ASP A 218 3.11 7.55 -5.50
CA ASP A 218 4.00 6.68 -6.24
C ASP A 218 3.16 5.61 -6.92
N THR A 219 3.16 5.59 -8.24
CA THR A 219 2.35 4.65 -9.05
C THR A 219 2.75 3.19 -8.86
N GLN A 220 3.92 2.91 -8.26
CA GLN A 220 4.32 1.56 -7.90
C GLN A 220 3.47 1.00 -6.74
N PHE A 221 2.99 1.87 -5.84
CA PHE A 221 2.32 1.48 -4.60
C PHE A 221 0.89 2.00 -4.49
N HIS A 222 0.56 3.03 -5.27
CA HIS A 222 -0.74 3.71 -5.22
C HIS A 222 -1.43 3.58 -6.57
N HIS A 223 -2.55 2.87 -6.59
CA HIS A 223 -3.40 2.75 -7.77
C HIS A 223 -4.51 3.78 -7.71
N ALA A 224 -4.46 4.77 -8.61
CA ALA A 224 -5.46 5.82 -8.67
C ALA A 224 -6.83 5.26 -9.12
N ILE A 225 -7.89 5.65 -8.42
CA ILE A 225 -9.26 5.31 -8.76
C ILE A 225 -9.84 6.48 -9.54
N ALA A 226 -10.44 6.18 -10.70
CA ALA A 226 -11.10 7.20 -11.51
C ALA A 226 -12.24 7.84 -10.71
N GLN A 227 -12.23 9.17 -10.61
CA GLN A 227 -13.34 9.92 -10.05
C GLN A 227 -14.51 9.83 -11.04
N GLN A 228 -15.60 9.18 -10.66
CA GLN A 228 -16.85 9.32 -11.39
C GLN A 228 -17.36 10.74 -11.12
N GLU A 229 -17.43 11.57 -12.17
CA GLU A 229 -18.10 12.88 -12.11
C GLU A 229 -19.60 12.63 -12.01
N ASP A 230 -20.10 12.28 -10.82
CA ASP A 230 -21.52 12.13 -10.59
C ASP A 230 -22.23 13.47 -10.83
N GLY A 231 -23.26 13.40 -11.66
CA GLY A 231 -23.82 14.54 -12.38
C GLY A 231 -24.38 15.68 -11.50
N VAL A 232 -24.11 16.89 -11.96
CA VAL A 232 -24.90 18.15 -11.88
C VAL A 232 -25.33 18.70 -10.50
N LEU A 233 -25.39 17.94 -9.41
CA LEU A 233 -25.91 18.44 -8.12
C LEU A 233 -24.97 18.09 -6.96
N ARG A 234 -24.21 19.12 -6.55
CA ARG A 234 -23.20 19.19 -5.48
C ARG A 234 -21.79 18.74 -5.87
N ALA A 235 -21.19 19.52 -6.77
CA ALA A 235 -19.74 19.58 -6.92
C ALA A 235 -19.11 20.21 -5.66
N THR A 236 -19.02 19.46 -4.56
CA THR A 236 -17.95 19.72 -3.59
C THR A 236 -16.66 19.62 -4.38
N THR A 237 -16.06 20.77 -4.66
CA THR A 237 -14.82 20.81 -5.42
C THR A 237 -13.75 20.16 -4.55
N ILE A 238 -13.13 19.11 -5.11
CA ILE A 238 -12.13 18.30 -4.44
C ILE A 238 -10.77 18.97 -4.66
N ASP A 239 -9.95 19.05 -3.62
CA ASP A 239 -8.57 19.49 -3.76
C ASP A 239 -7.76 18.51 -4.62
N ARG A 240 -7.37 18.97 -5.81
CA ARG A 240 -6.66 18.16 -6.82
C ARG A 240 -5.21 17.86 -6.44
N ARG A 241 -4.68 18.44 -5.35
CA ARG A 241 -3.38 18.05 -4.80
C ARG A 241 -3.42 16.63 -4.22
N TRP A 242 -4.62 16.11 -4.00
CA TRP A 242 -4.89 14.78 -3.49
C TRP A 242 -5.38 13.86 -4.61
N VAL A 243 -5.01 12.59 -4.50
CA VAL A 243 -5.40 11.51 -5.39
C VAL A 243 -6.18 10.49 -4.60
N ARG A 244 -7.36 10.11 -5.10
CA ARG A 244 -8.09 8.96 -4.57
C ARG A 244 -7.44 7.69 -5.08
N VAL A 245 -7.03 6.81 -4.18
CA VAL A 245 -6.30 5.59 -4.49
C VAL A 245 -6.96 4.39 -3.82
N GLU A 246 -6.76 3.20 -4.37
CA GLU A 246 -7.00 1.95 -3.64
C GLU A 246 -6.19 1.98 -2.34
N ARG A 247 -6.74 1.40 -1.26
CA ARG A 247 -6.07 1.38 0.04
C ARG A 247 -4.68 0.72 -0.14
N PRO A 248 -3.55 1.40 0.17
CA PRO A 248 -2.23 0.96 -0.26
C PRO A 248 -1.86 -0.42 0.30
N THR A 249 -1.37 -1.30 -0.57
CA THR A 249 -0.77 -2.57 -0.15
C THR A 249 0.66 -2.61 -0.64
N VAL A 250 1.60 -2.29 0.24
CA VAL A 250 3.04 -2.32 -0.06
C VAL A 250 3.57 -3.70 0.29
N VAL A 251 4.12 -4.39 -0.70
CA VAL A 251 4.74 -5.72 -0.52
C VAL A 251 6.24 -5.59 -0.78
N VAL A 252 7.04 -6.12 0.14
CA VAL A 252 8.50 -6.15 0.04
C VAL A 252 9.04 -7.52 0.42
N GLY A 253 10.12 -7.95 -0.26
CA GLY A 253 10.77 -9.23 -0.05
C GLY A 253 12.21 -9.10 0.44
N GLY A 254 13.10 -9.93 -0.11
CA GLY A 254 14.52 -9.99 0.26
C GLY A 254 15.35 -8.74 -0.08
N GLU A 255 14.81 -7.84 -0.90
CA GLU A 255 15.41 -6.57 -1.31
C GLU A 255 15.26 -5.45 -0.28
N LEU A 256 14.49 -5.66 0.77
CA LEU A 256 14.27 -4.68 1.83
C LEU A 256 15.59 -4.32 2.55
N THR A 257 15.83 -3.03 2.70
CA THR A 257 16.96 -2.44 3.44
C THR A 257 16.48 -1.34 4.39
N LEU A 258 17.29 -0.94 5.38
CA LEU A 258 16.94 0.19 6.27
C LEU A 258 16.73 1.49 5.52
N ASP A 259 17.48 1.72 4.44
CA ASP A 259 17.35 2.93 3.63
C ASP A 259 15.96 3.05 2.97
N ASN A 260 15.25 1.94 2.77
CA ASN A 260 13.87 1.96 2.30
C ASN A 260 12.88 2.46 3.36
N LEU A 261 13.29 2.47 4.62
CA LEU A 261 12.53 2.94 5.77
C LEU A 261 12.89 4.39 6.15
N GLU A 262 13.79 5.04 5.43
CA GLU A 262 14.20 6.42 5.66
C GLU A 262 13.86 7.32 4.46
N LEU A 263 13.83 8.64 4.69
CA LEU A 263 13.66 9.61 3.60
C LEU A 263 14.85 9.53 2.65
N ARG A 264 14.57 9.21 1.38
CA ARG A 264 15.62 9.14 0.35
C ARG A 264 15.77 10.50 -0.32
N PHE A 265 16.84 11.20 0.02
CA PHE A 265 17.15 12.50 -0.56
C PHE A 265 17.88 12.37 -1.89
N ASN A 266 17.30 12.92 -2.95
CA ASN A 266 17.95 13.04 -4.24
C ASN A 266 18.68 14.40 -4.33
N ARG A 267 20.02 14.36 -4.29
CA ARG A 267 20.89 15.55 -4.29
C ARG A 267 20.85 16.35 -5.60
N ASP A 268 20.55 15.72 -6.72
CA ASP A 268 20.48 16.40 -8.02
C ASP A 268 19.20 17.23 -8.15
N SER A 269 18.11 16.71 -7.59
CA SER A 269 16.79 17.37 -7.62
C SER A 269 16.48 18.20 -6.37
N ASN A 270 17.20 18.00 -5.26
CA ASN A 270 16.86 18.51 -3.93
C ASN A 270 15.39 18.21 -3.57
N VAL A 271 15.00 16.94 -3.74
CA VAL A 271 13.67 16.42 -3.39
C VAL A 271 13.83 15.11 -2.62
N ASN A 272 12.98 14.91 -1.62
CA ASN A 272 12.93 13.68 -0.85
C ASN A 272 11.88 12.72 -1.44
N GLU A 273 12.12 11.43 -1.34
CA GLU A 273 11.13 10.39 -1.58
C GLU A 273 10.65 9.81 -0.24
N ALA A 274 9.33 9.64 -0.10
CA ALA A 274 8.74 9.02 1.07
C ALA A 274 9.18 7.55 1.22
N PRO A 275 9.46 7.07 2.45
CA PRO A 275 9.79 5.68 2.70
C PRO A 275 8.57 4.77 2.61
N LEU A 276 8.81 3.46 2.57
CA LEU A 276 7.77 2.45 2.34
C LEU A 276 6.65 2.47 3.37
N GLN A 277 6.98 2.59 4.66
CA GLN A 277 5.99 2.64 5.73
C GLN A 277 5.09 3.87 5.60
N LEU A 278 5.65 5.01 5.19
CA LEU A 278 4.91 6.25 5.00
C LEU A 278 3.94 6.12 3.82
N LYS A 279 4.38 5.48 2.72
CA LYS A 279 3.53 5.16 1.55
C LYS A 279 2.45 4.12 1.84
N SER A 280 2.67 3.24 2.82
CA SER A 280 1.71 2.20 3.21
C SER A 280 0.63 2.67 4.20
N ASN A 281 0.71 3.91 4.70
CA ASN A 281 -0.22 4.43 5.70
C ASN A 281 -1.69 4.27 5.29
N CYS A 282 -2.55 4.06 6.29
CA CYS A 282 -3.94 3.66 6.13
C CYS A 282 -4.11 2.34 5.37
N GLY A 283 -3.06 1.58 5.09
CA GLY A 283 -3.13 0.37 4.31
C GLY A 283 -2.42 -0.78 4.98
N CYS A 284 -1.71 -1.56 4.18
CA CYS A 284 -0.97 -2.72 4.63
C CYS A 284 0.49 -2.67 4.16
N LEU A 285 1.38 -3.14 5.03
CA LEU A 285 2.79 -3.38 4.72
C LEU A 285 3.11 -4.86 4.96
N LEU A 286 3.27 -5.60 3.87
CA LEU A 286 3.62 -7.02 3.87
C LEU A 286 5.12 -7.17 3.65
N ILE A 287 5.81 -7.76 4.63
CA ILE A 287 7.21 -8.16 4.52
C ILE A 287 7.25 -9.67 4.31
N ASP A 288 7.54 -10.08 3.08
CA ASP A 288 7.62 -11.49 2.69
C ASP A 288 9.03 -12.06 2.88
N ASP A 289 9.10 -13.37 3.10
CA ASP A 289 10.33 -14.10 3.45
C ASP A 289 11.14 -13.44 4.59
N PHE A 290 10.45 -12.91 5.61
CA PHE A 290 11.08 -12.27 6.76
C PHE A 290 12.08 -13.20 7.47
N GLY A 291 13.29 -12.72 7.71
CA GLY A 291 14.42 -13.55 8.15
C GLY A 291 15.43 -13.91 7.06
N ARG A 292 15.12 -13.63 5.79
CA ARG A 292 16.00 -13.91 4.63
C ARG A 292 16.46 -12.65 3.90
N GLN A 293 16.16 -11.47 4.45
CA GLN A 293 16.64 -10.20 3.95
C GLN A 293 18.14 -10.03 4.19
N ARG A 294 18.75 -9.06 3.49
CA ARG A 294 20.13 -8.64 3.75
C ARG A 294 20.28 -8.02 5.15
N ILE A 295 19.24 -7.35 5.63
CA ILE A 295 19.15 -6.82 6.98
C ILE A 295 18.77 -7.93 7.97
N ALA A 296 19.38 -7.92 9.15
CA ALA A 296 18.98 -8.77 10.26
C ALA A 296 17.56 -8.38 10.76
N PRO A 297 16.65 -9.35 10.98
CA PRO A 297 15.29 -9.10 11.49
C PRO A 297 15.24 -8.19 12.72
N GLY A 298 16.15 -8.40 13.66
CA GLY A 298 16.26 -7.60 14.87
C GLY A 298 16.57 -6.12 14.59
N GLU A 299 17.37 -5.78 13.58
CA GLU A 299 17.65 -4.38 13.23
C GLU A 299 16.39 -3.68 12.69
N LEU A 300 15.61 -4.37 11.86
CA LEU A 300 14.35 -3.83 11.34
C LEU A 300 13.34 -3.61 12.47
N LEU A 301 13.17 -4.59 13.36
CA LEU A 301 12.24 -4.44 14.49
C LEU A 301 12.73 -3.39 15.49
N ASN A 302 14.04 -3.26 15.72
CA ASN A 302 14.62 -2.19 16.53
C ASN A 302 14.24 -0.80 16.00
N ARG A 303 14.31 -0.62 14.66
CA ARG A 303 13.90 0.62 14.00
C ARG A 303 12.40 0.93 14.20
N TRP A 304 11.58 -0.09 14.44
CA TRP A 304 10.14 0.04 14.59
C TRP A 304 9.60 -0.21 16.00
N ILE A 305 10.45 -0.21 17.03
CA ILE A 305 9.98 -0.28 18.43
C ILE A 305 8.94 0.81 18.71
N VAL A 306 9.32 2.07 18.47
CA VAL A 306 8.44 3.22 18.72
C VAL A 306 7.24 3.24 17.77
N PRO A 307 7.41 3.05 16.44
CA PRO A 307 6.28 2.94 15.51
C PRO A 307 5.22 1.89 15.87
N LEU A 308 5.65 0.68 16.27
CA LEU A 308 4.73 -0.40 16.65
C LEU A 308 3.98 -0.13 17.96
N GLU A 309 4.60 0.59 18.90
CA GLU A 309 3.98 0.93 20.20
C GLU A 309 3.09 2.17 20.13
N SER A 310 3.57 3.21 19.46
CA SER A 310 3.00 4.56 19.55
C SER A 310 2.29 5.03 18.28
N ARG A 311 2.22 4.19 17.24
CA ARG A 311 1.55 4.46 15.96
C ARG A 311 2.03 5.73 15.23
N HIS A 312 3.27 6.15 15.52
CA HIS A 312 3.95 7.22 14.80
C HIS A 312 5.42 6.90 14.62
N ASP A 313 5.99 7.39 13.53
CA ASP A 313 7.39 7.24 13.19
C ASP A 313 8.10 8.61 13.20
N PHE A 314 9.41 8.59 13.43
CA PHE A 314 10.25 9.77 13.35
C PHE A 314 11.20 9.63 12.16
N LEU A 315 11.05 10.52 11.19
CA LEU A 315 11.93 10.60 10.03
C LEU A 315 12.86 11.80 10.16
N THR A 316 14.10 11.65 9.69
CA THR A 316 15.08 12.74 9.68
C THR A 316 15.16 13.37 8.31
N LEU A 317 14.87 14.66 8.22
CA LEU A 317 15.02 15.45 7.01
C LEU A 317 16.52 15.69 6.70
N PRO A 318 16.88 16.01 5.44
CA PRO A 318 18.25 16.40 5.07
C PRO A 318 18.81 17.56 5.89
N SER A 319 17.95 18.47 6.35
CA SER A 319 18.30 19.55 7.29
C SER A 319 18.75 19.07 8.68
N GLY A 320 18.61 17.77 8.99
CA GLY A 320 18.83 17.19 10.32
C GLY A 320 17.64 17.30 11.26
N ARG A 321 16.57 18.01 10.84
CA ARG A 321 15.34 18.13 11.63
C ARG A 321 14.59 16.80 11.62
N LYS A 322 14.06 16.43 12.80
CA LYS A 322 13.15 15.29 12.93
C LYS A 322 11.71 15.73 12.71
N ILE A 323 10.97 14.94 11.94
CA ILE A 323 9.54 15.09 11.75
C ILE A 323 8.83 13.86 12.30
N GLN A 324 7.65 14.07 12.87
CA GLN A 324 6.77 12.98 13.31
C GLN A 324 5.76 12.72 12.20
N VAL A 325 5.65 11.47 11.78
CA VAL A 325 4.69 11.03 10.76
C VAL A 325 3.81 9.89 11.31
N PRO A 326 2.59 9.71 10.80
CA PRO A 326 1.73 8.61 11.22
C PRO A 326 2.31 7.24 10.82
N PHE A 327 1.94 6.21 11.58
CA PHE A 327 2.27 4.81 11.33
C PHE A 327 1.00 3.96 11.52
N GLN A 328 0.05 4.14 10.60
CA GLN A 328 -1.32 3.65 10.63
C GLN A 328 -1.57 2.59 9.55
N GLN A 329 -0.68 1.61 9.46
CA GLN A 329 -0.82 0.47 8.56
C GLN A 329 -0.88 -0.85 9.34
N LEU A 330 -1.54 -1.85 8.76
CA LEU A 330 -1.43 -3.23 9.22
C LEU A 330 -0.10 -3.82 8.74
N ILE A 331 0.73 -4.29 9.67
CA ILE A 331 2.01 -4.93 9.36
C ILE A 331 1.87 -6.44 9.39
N ILE A 332 2.27 -7.09 8.30
CA ILE A 332 2.24 -8.54 8.16
C ILE A 332 3.65 -9.02 7.85
N PHE A 333 4.19 -9.87 8.72
CA PHE A 333 5.46 -10.56 8.51
C PHE A 333 5.18 -11.99 8.05
N SER A 334 5.54 -12.32 6.80
CA SER A 334 5.46 -13.68 6.28
C SER A 334 6.84 -14.34 6.35
N THR A 335 6.95 -15.50 6.98
CA THR A 335 8.23 -16.20 7.16
C THR A 335 8.11 -17.72 7.08
N ASN A 336 9.22 -18.37 6.73
CA ASN A 336 9.36 -19.83 6.80
C ASN A 336 10.07 -20.29 8.09
N LEU A 337 10.43 -19.36 8.98
CA LEU A 337 11.12 -19.61 10.23
C LEU A 337 10.14 -19.46 11.40
N GLU A 338 10.45 -20.09 12.53
CA GLU A 338 9.69 -19.86 13.76
C GLU A 338 9.92 -18.42 14.25
N PRO A 339 8.88 -17.70 14.71
CA PRO A 339 9.03 -16.33 15.22
C PRO A 339 10.08 -16.20 16.35
N GLU A 340 10.22 -17.23 17.18
CA GLU A 340 11.19 -17.29 18.28
C GLU A 340 12.66 -17.38 17.81
N ASP A 341 12.89 -17.88 16.60
CA ASP A 341 14.23 -17.94 16.00
C ASP A 341 14.64 -16.63 15.34
N LEU A 342 13.69 -15.73 15.09
CA LEU A 342 13.93 -14.46 14.39
C LEU A 342 14.39 -13.36 15.34
N VAL A 343 13.73 -13.25 16.50
CA VAL A 343 13.91 -12.14 17.46
C VAL A 343 13.56 -12.55 18.89
N ASP A 344 13.97 -11.73 19.87
CA ASP A 344 13.71 -12.01 21.27
C ASP A 344 12.22 -11.87 21.67
N GLU A 345 11.90 -12.38 22.86
CA GLU A 345 10.55 -12.36 23.42
C GLU A 345 10.02 -10.94 23.62
N ALA A 346 10.88 -9.95 23.85
CA ALA A 346 10.44 -8.57 24.05
C ALA A 346 9.87 -7.99 22.75
N PHE A 347 10.43 -8.32 21.58
CA PHE A 347 9.85 -7.95 20.29
C PHE A 347 8.57 -8.70 19.99
N LEU A 348 8.53 -10.01 20.25
CA LEU A 348 7.33 -10.82 19.99
C LEU A 348 6.10 -10.33 20.76
N ARG A 349 6.27 -9.67 21.91
CA ARG A 349 5.16 -9.04 22.65
C ARG A 349 4.49 -7.88 21.91
N ARG A 350 5.20 -7.21 20.99
CA ARG A 350 4.69 -6.08 20.20
C ARG A 350 3.94 -6.51 18.95
N ILE A 351 4.11 -7.77 18.55
CA ILE A 351 3.42 -8.38 17.41
C ILE A 351 2.55 -9.50 17.99
N PRO A 352 1.38 -9.19 18.57
CA PRO A 352 0.64 -10.12 19.43
C PRO A 352 0.20 -11.38 18.68
N TYR A 353 -0.13 -11.27 17.39
CA TYR A 353 -0.67 -12.37 16.61
C TYR A 353 0.44 -13.15 15.89
N LYS A 354 0.51 -14.46 16.14
CA LYS A 354 1.37 -15.40 15.41
C LYS A 354 0.48 -16.52 14.88
N ILE A 355 0.31 -16.55 13.57
CA ILE A 355 -0.61 -17.44 12.89
C ILE A 355 0.22 -18.48 12.16
N HIS A 356 0.13 -19.73 12.64
CA HIS A 356 0.78 -20.86 12.02
C HIS A 356 -0.05 -21.39 10.85
N MET A 357 0.56 -21.43 9.66
CA MET A 357 0.00 -22.04 8.47
C MET A 357 0.55 -23.46 8.31
N THR A 358 -0.25 -24.42 8.76
CA THR A 358 0.05 -25.84 8.62
C THR A 358 -0.03 -26.30 7.16
N ASP A 359 0.55 -27.46 6.90
CA ASP A 359 0.39 -28.13 5.61
C ASP A 359 -1.09 -28.45 5.36
N PRO A 360 -1.53 -28.41 4.08
CA PRO A 360 -2.90 -28.75 3.74
C PRO A 360 -3.20 -30.21 4.09
N THR A 361 -4.40 -30.46 4.60
CA THR A 361 -4.89 -31.83 4.79
C THR A 361 -5.10 -32.54 3.45
N ASP A 362 -5.16 -33.88 3.41
CA ASP A 362 -5.48 -34.63 2.19
C ASP A 362 -6.79 -34.12 1.53
N GLU A 363 -7.81 -33.84 2.34
CA GLU A 363 -9.10 -33.31 1.86
C GLU A 363 -8.95 -31.93 1.22
N GLU A 364 -8.16 -31.06 1.85
CA GLU A 364 -7.83 -29.73 1.35
C GLU A 364 -6.98 -29.80 0.09
N PHE A 365 -6.02 -30.73 0.02
CA PHE A 365 -5.22 -30.99 -1.17
C PHE A 365 -6.11 -31.39 -2.35
N HIS A 366 -7.06 -32.31 -2.14
CA HIS A 366 -8.06 -32.68 -3.14
C HIS A 366 -8.97 -31.52 -3.55
N HIS A 367 -9.29 -30.60 -2.62
CA HIS A 367 -10.07 -29.41 -2.93
C HIS A 367 -9.26 -28.42 -3.81
N LEU A 368 -8.03 -28.12 -3.42
CA LEU A 368 -7.11 -27.27 -4.18
C LEU A 368 -6.84 -27.83 -5.58
N PHE A 369 -6.60 -29.13 -5.70
CA PHE A 369 -6.35 -29.77 -6.99
C PHE A 369 -7.56 -29.64 -7.93
N ARG A 370 -8.79 -29.77 -7.42
CA ARG A 370 -10.02 -29.51 -8.18
C ARG A 370 -10.10 -28.07 -8.69
N LEU A 371 -9.77 -27.11 -7.83
CA LEU A 371 -9.80 -25.68 -8.16
C LEU A 371 -8.81 -25.34 -9.28
N TYR A 372 -7.59 -25.88 -9.22
CA TYR A 372 -6.58 -25.70 -10.26
C TYR A 372 -6.91 -26.48 -11.55
N CYS A 373 -7.43 -27.71 -11.47
CA CYS A 373 -7.93 -28.44 -12.63
C CYS A 373 -8.95 -27.61 -13.42
N SER A 374 -9.93 -27.00 -12.73
CA SER A 374 -10.91 -26.10 -13.35
C SER A 374 -10.23 -24.89 -14.02
N LYS A 375 -9.31 -24.23 -13.31
CA LYS A 375 -8.57 -23.06 -13.81
C LYS A 375 -7.72 -23.37 -15.06
N PHE A 376 -7.15 -24.57 -15.14
CA PHE A 376 -6.35 -25.04 -16.27
C PHE A 376 -7.17 -25.82 -17.32
N GLY A 377 -8.49 -25.92 -17.18
CA GLY A 377 -9.36 -26.64 -18.12
C GLY A 377 -9.10 -28.16 -18.18
N CYS A 378 -8.61 -28.75 -17.09
CA CYS A 378 -8.29 -30.18 -16.98
C CYS A 378 -9.34 -30.92 -16.12
N GLU A 379 -9.58 -32.20 -16.41
CA GLU A 379 -10.47 -33.04 -15.61
C GLU A 379 -9.79 -33.43 -14.28
N TYR A 380 -10.53 -33.29 -13.17
CA TYR A 380 -10.07 -33.77 -11.88
C TYR A 380 -10.23 -35.28 -11.74
N ARG A 381 -9.16 -35.96 -11.37
CA ARG A 381 -9.11 -37.41 -11.16
C ARG A 381 -8.59 -37.77 -9.78
N LYS A 382 -9.47 -38.27 -8.92
CA LYS A 382 -9.15 -38.58 -7.51
C LYS A 382 -8.00 -39.59 -7.38
N ASP A 383 -7.97 -40.60 -8.24
CA ASP A 383 -6.95 -41.65 -8.27
C ASP A 383 -5.55 -41.11 -8.56
N VAL A 384 -5.43 -40.14 -9.48
CA VAL A 384 -4.15 -39.47 -9.80
C VAL A 384 -3.65 -38.64 -8.63
N VAL A 385 -4.56 -37.94 -7.95
CA VAL A 385 -4.22 -37.10 -6.79
C VAL A 385 -3.81 -37.95 -5.59
N ASN A 386 -4.51 -39.05 -5.32
CA ASN A 386 -4.11 -40.03 -4.30
C ASN A 386 -2.71 -40.57 -4.58
N TYR A 387 -2.44 -40.97 -5.83
CA TYR A 387 -1.12 -41.46 -6.23
C TYR A 387 -0.02 -40.42 -5.96
N LEU A 388 -0.29 -39.15 -6.24
CA LEU A 388 0.66 -38.06 -5.99
C LEU A 388 0.90 -37.83 -4.49
N LEU A 389 -0.16 -37.86 -3.67
CA LEU A 389 -0.05 -37.78 -2.21
C LEU A 389 0.74 -38.95 -1.61
N GLU A 390 0.59 -40.15 -2.16
CA GLU A 390 1.35 -41.33 -1.76
C GLU A 390 2.81 -41.27 -2.22
N ALA A 391 3.07 -40.81 -3.46
CA ALA A 391 4.40 -40.72 -4.04
C ALA A 391 5.30 -39.68 -3.34
N GLU A 392 4.72 -38.54 -2.94
CA GLU A 392 5.44 -37.48 -2.19
C GLU A 392 5.48 -37.74 -0.68
N GLY A 393 4.90 -38.85 -0.20
CA GLY A 393 4.91 -39.23 1.22
C GLY A 393 4.07 -38.32 2.13
N LEU A 394 3.14 -37.55 1.55
CA LEU A 394 2.29 -36.58 2.24
C LEU A 394 1.06 -37.21 2.91
N SER A 395 0.71 -38.45 2.54
CA SER A 395 -0.35 -39.23 3.18
C SER A 395 0.19 -40.55 3.74
N VAL A 396 -0.20 -40.90 4.97
CA VAL A 396 0.03 -42.24 5.54
C VAL A 396 -1.27 -43.02 5.38
N VAL A 397 -1.30 -43.93 4.40
CA VAL A 397 -2.40 -44.88 4.28
C VAL A 397 -2.36 -45.84 5.48
N GLN A 398 -3.18 -45.60 6.50
CA GLN A 398 -3.63 -46.68 7.39
C GLN A 398 -4.69 -47.50 6.64
N GLY A 399 -4.22 -48.46 5.85
CA GLY A 399 -5.09 -49.33 5.08
C GLY A 399 -4.34 -50.58 4.64
N SER A 400 -4.88 -51.75 5.00
CA SER A 400 -4.34 -53.05 4.62
C SER A 400 -4.20 -53.17 3.11
N ALA A 401 -3.05 -53.69 2.67
CA ALA A 401 -2.68 -53.94 1.29
C ALA A 401 -3.87 -54.43 0.44
N PHE A 402 -4.32 -53.58 -0.50
CA PHE A 402 -5.26 -54.00 -1.53
C PHE A 402 -4.53 -54.82 -2.58
N GLY A 403 -4.99 -56.06 -2.78
CA GLY A 403 -4.94 -56.76 -4.06
C GLY A 403 -3.62 -57.44 -4.42
N GLN A 404 -3.53 -58.75 -4.13
CA GLN A 404 -2.64 -59.63 -4.88
C GLN A 404 -3.15 -59.75 -6.32
N GLY A 405 -2.52 -59.04 -7.26
CA GLY A 405 -2.69 -59.18 -8.70
C GLY A 405 -1.31 -59.13 -9.39
N PRO A 406 -1.03 -59.98 -10.38
CA PRO A 406 0.34 -60.24 -10.83
C PRO A 406 0.74 -59.25 -11.94
N ALA A 407 0.89 -57.96 -11.61
CA ALA A 407 1.66 -57.00 -12.40
C ALA A 407 1.56 -55.63 -11.74
N PHE A 408 2.45 -55.31 -10.79
CA PHE A 408 3.06 -53.98 -10.65
C PHE A 408 4.07 -54.05 -9.50
N ARG A 409 5.36 -53.96 -9.84
CA ARG A 409 6.46 -53.94 -8.88
C ARG A 409 7.57 -53.10 -9.49
N ILE A 410 7.71 -51.83 -9.10
CA ILE A 410 9.01 -51.15 -9.08
C ILE A 410 9.10 -50.26 -7.83
N SER A 411 10.09 -50.61 -7.03
CA SER A 411 10.69 -49.91 -5.90
C SER A 411 11.59 -48.74 -6.33
N TYR A 412 12.00 -47.93 -5.34
CA TYR A 412 13.19 -47.06 -5.20
C TYR A 412 12.78 -45.58 -4.93
N ALA A 413 13.34 -44.86 -3.96
CA ALA A 413 14.47 -45.09 -3.06
C ALA A 413 14.30 -44.28 -1.77
N ARG A 414 14.53 -44.91 -0.60
CA ARG A 414 14.74 -44.18 0.66
C ARG A 414 16.15 -43.58 0.64
N ASN A 415 16.22 -42.29 0.96
CA ASN A 415 17.50 -41.63 1.20
C ASN A 415 18.18 -42.31 2.41
N ARG A 416 19.42 -42.73 2.22
CA ARG A 416 20.28 -43.29 3.26
C ARG A 416 20.84 -42.15 4.08
N GLU A 417 20.38 -41.98 5.31
CA GLU A 417 21.23 -41.38 6.34
C GLU A 417 22.16 -42.45 6.93
N LEU A 418 23.42 -42.07 6.99
CA LEU A 418 24.56 -42.87 7.40
C LEU A 418 24.46 -43.25 8.88
N THR A 419 24.50 -44.54 9.18
CA THR A 419 24.92 -45.05 10.50
C THR A 419 26.41 -45.41 10.43
N PRO A 420 27.23 -45.04 11.45
CA PRO A 420 28.67 -45.25 11.41
C PRO A 420 29.00 -46.70 11.76
N THR A 421 29.81 -47.37 10.93
CA THR A 421 30.42 -48.66 11.29
C THR A 421 31.76 -48.45 12.01
N PRO A 422 32.09 -49.28 13.02
CA PRO A 422 33.25 -49.09 13.88
C PRO A 422 34.55 -49.51 13.19
N LYS A 423 35.62 -48.71 13.37
CA LYS A 423 36.97 -49.03 12.91
C LYS A 423 37.51 -50.26 13.65
N ARG A 424 37.74 -51.36 12.92
CA ARG A 424 38.67 -52.42 13.33
C ARG A 424 40.09 -52.00 12.99
N GLY A 425 40.87 -51.60 13.99
CA GLY A 425 42.33 -51.53 13.91
C GLY A 425 42.92 -52.93 14.04
N ARG A 426 43.74 -53.34 13.07
CA ARG A 426 44.71 -54.44 13.23
C ARG A 426 46.09 -53.81 13.42
N HIS A 427 46.76 -54.22 14.49
CA HIS A 427 48.18 -54.05 14.69
C HIS A 427 49.01 -54.82 13.66
N VAL A 428 50.22 -54.30 13.45
CA VAL A 428 51.55 -54.95 13.34
C VAL A 428 52.29 -54.49 12.09
N HIS A 429 53.21 -53.54 12.28
CA HIS A 429 54.65 -53.82 12.38
C HIS A 429 55.32 -52.83 13.32
#